data_AF-A0A356NK91-F1
#
_entry.id   AF-A0A356NK91-F1
#
_cell.length_a   1.000
_cell.length_b   1.000
_cell.length_c   1.000
_cell.angle_alpha   90.00
_cell.angle_beta   90.00
_cell.angle_gamma   90.00
#
_symmetry.space_group_name_H-M   'P 1'
#
loop_
_entity.id
_entity.type
_entity.pdbx_description
1 polymer ?
#
loop_
_entity_poly.entity_id
_entity_poly.type
_entity_poly.pdbx_seq_one_letter_code
_entity_poly.pdbx_strand_id
1 'polypeptide(L)'
;LAPATENQPSPFTRHGPTIKGAIKPELVAMGGNLASPIRTGNELNAVMRGMGVLTCNSRFVGNTLFSEISGTSFAAPYITHLAGRLLNNYPKASANLLRALLVNHANMLSEIESSFPEDMKKSYRSANGRDAFRDIAGYGAVDEGELFRSSQNAVVLMAEEKIENNSHHFFELPLPDDFLRSQRASREIRVTLSYCPAVRTTRIDYVATKMSFRLVKDQSLESVQRHFNHSTQDETKTRNDDATSNRDISAELRGKGTVQSSTWRIKQPKPSEKWFVVITRQDRDWGEALSFEQEDYALVVTVTDRENEEAQLYSQISQRIELKARERARARV
;
A
#
# COMPACT_ATOMS: atom_id res chain seq x y z
N LEU A 1 23.49 14.63 -10.24
CA LEU A 1 23.86 14.40 -11.65
C LEU A 1 22.63 13.89 -12.36
N ALA A 2 22.18 14.61 -13.39
CA ALA A 2 21.13 14.20 -14.32
C ALA A 2 21.82 13.81 -15.65
N PRO A 3 21.25 12.91 -16.47
CA PRO A 3 19.95 12.26 -16.31
C PRO A 3 19.93 11.15 -15.24
N ALA A 4 18.75 10.88 -14.68
CA ALA A 4 18.51 9.69 -13.87
C ALA A 4 18.69 8.42 -14.73
N THR A 5 19.13 7.29 -14.17
CA THR A 5 19.19 6.03 -14.93
C THR A 5 17.80 5.40 -15.07
N GLU A 6 17.71 4.28 -15.79
CA GLU A 6 16.48 3.49 -15.87
C GLU A 6 15.93 3.17 -14.46
N ASN A 7 14.61 3.24 -14.31
CA ASN A 7 13.87 3.04 -13.06
C ASN A 7 14.23 3.97 -11.89
N GLN A 8 15.12 4.95 -12.08
CA GLN A 8 15.39 5.96 -11.06
C GLN A 8 14.38 7.12 -11.11
N PRO A 9 14.16 7.80 -9.98
CA PRO A 9 13.29 8.97 -9.96
C PRO A 9 13.82 10.09 -10.87
N SER A 10 12.95 10.60 -11.74
CA SER A 10 13.29 11.72 -12.62
C SER A 10 13.66 12.96 -11.80
N PRO A 11 14.59 13.82 -12.27
CA PRO A 11 15.08 14.97 -11.50
C PRO A 11 14.02 16.05 -11.24
N PHE A 12 12.88 16.02 -11.96
CA PHE A 12 11.74 16.90 -11.74
C PHE A 12 10.69 16.32 -10.77
N THR A 13 10.86 15.09 -10.29
CA THR A 13 9.88 14.47 -9.40
C THR A 13 9.78 15.24 -8.08
N ARG A 14 8.54 15.49 -7.64
CA ARG A 14 8.30 16.05 -6.31
C ARG A 14 8.31 14.92 -5.30
N HIS A 15 8.79 15.23 -4.10
CA HIS A 15 8.86 14.29 -3.01
C HIS A 15 8.02 14.76 -1.83
N GLY A 16 7.55 13.80 -1.04
CA GLY A 16 6.96 14.05 0.25
C GLY A 16 8.02 14.30 1.33
N PRO A 17 7.63 14.17 2.61
CA PRO A 17 6.28 13.85 3.04
C PRO A 17 5.30 15.03 2.86
N THR A 18 4.02 14.76 3.09
CA THR A 18 3.03 15.85 3.30
C THR A 18 3.30 16.59 4.62
N ILE A 19 2.56 17.68 4.88
CA ILE A 19 2.68 18.49 6.11
C ILE A 19 2.51 17.69 7.41
N LYS A 20 1.80 16.55 7.38
CA LYS A 20 1.63 15.64 8.54
C LYS A 20 2.49 14.38 8.45
N GLY A 21 3.48 14.35 7.56
CA GLY A 21 4.40 13.23 7.46
C GLY A 21 3.86 12.04 6.64
N ALA A 22 2.71 12.16 5.95
CA ALA A 22 2.16 11.08 5.13
C ALA A 22 3.08 10.78 3.94
N ILE A 23 3.19 9.49 3.58
CA ILE A 23 3.93 9.04 2.41
C ILE A 23 3.22 9.56 1.14
N LYS A 24 3.92 10.41 0.38
CA LYS A 24 3.50 10.90 -0.94
C LYS A 24 4.72 11.04 -1.86
N PRO A 25 4.61 10.73 -3.17
CA PRO A 25 3.45 10.14 -3.83
C PRO A 25 3.11 8.74 -3.26
N GLU A 26 1.94 8.19 -3.58
CA GLU A 26 1.61 6.82 -3.15
C GLU A 26 2.29 5.79 -4.06
N LEU A 27 2.34 6.08 -5.36
CA LEU A 27 2.84 5.22 -6.41
C LEU A 27 3.72 6.03 -7.34
N VAL A 28 4.66 5.35 -8.00
CA VAL A 28 5.42 5.89 -9.13
C VAL A 28 5.19 5.06 -10.38
N ALA A 29 5.34 5.71 -11.53
CA ALA A 29 5.31 5.09 -12.84
C ALA A 29 6.21 5.89 -13.79
N MET A 30 6.46 5.34 -14.98
CA MET A 30 7.29 5.98 -15.99
C MET A 30 6.68 7.33 -16.41
N GLY A 31 7.45 8.41 -16.23
CA GLY A 31 7.06 9.78 -16.57
C GLY A 31 8.09 10.50 -17.44
N GLY A 32 9.08 9.80 -17.97
CA GLY A 32 10.20 10.38 -18.72
C GLY A 32 11.26 11.00 -17.80
N ASN A 33 12.23 11.68 -18.39
CA ASN A 33 13.45 12.14 -17.74
C ASN A 33 13.94 13.46 -18.39
N LEU A 34 15.00 14.04 -17.85
CA LEU A 34 15.63 15.27 -18.35
C LEU A 34 17.10 15.00 -18.66
N ALA A 35 17.54 15.40 -19.84
CA ALA A 35 18.96 15.56 -20.14
C ALA A 35 19.42 16.98 -19.79
N SER A 36 20.71 17.13 -19.46
CA SER A 36 21.35 18.43 -19.28
C SER A 36 22.70 18.43 -20.00
N PRO A 37 23.06 19.49 -20.74
CA PRO A 37 24.31 19.57 -21.49
C PRO A 37 25.47 19.97 -20.56
N ILE A 38 25.77 19.11 -19.59
CA ILE A 38 26.77 19.35 -18.54
C ILE A 38 28.15 19.64 -19.16
N ARG A 39 28.50 18.96 -20.26
CA ARG A 39 29.80 19.11 -20.93
C ARG A 39 30.02 20.49 -21.57
N THR A 40 28.97 21.26 -21.83
CA THR A 40 29.07 22.57 -22.49
C THR A 40 28.84 23.74 -21.53
N GLY A 41 28.85 23.50 -20.21
CA GLY A 41 28.67 24.55 -19.19
C GLY A 41 27.26 25.14 -19.10
N ASN A 42 26.27 24.55 -19.77
CA ASN A 42 24.88 25.00 -19.80
C ASN A 42 23.98 24.09 -18.95
N GLU A 43 24.42 23.76 -17.74
CA GLU A 43 23.80 22.76 -16.86
C GLU A 43 22.33 23.04 -16.52
N LEU A 44 21.93 24.32 -16.54
CA LEU A 44 20.57 24.77 -16.26
C LEU A 44 19.61 24.61 -17.46
N ASN A 45 20.14 24.37 -18.67
CA ASN A 45 19.32 24.17 -19.87
C ASN A 45 18.85 22.73 -19.98
N ALA A 46 17.71 22.44 -19.36
CA ALA A 46 17.13 21.10 -19.39
C ALA A 46 16.61 20.76 -20.80
N VAL A 47 17.03 19.62 -21.33
CA VAL A 47 16.63 19.10 -22.64
C VAL A 47 15.72 17.90 -22.43
N MET A 48 14.48 18.00 -22.91
CA MET A 48 13.45 16.96 -22.81
C MET A 48 13.46 15.94 -23.97
N ARG A 49 14.20 16.25 -25.04
CA ARG A 49 14.18 15.48 -26.28
C ARG A 49 14.94 14.16 -26.11
N GLY A 50 14.33 13.05 -26.52
CA GLY A 50 14.89 11.69 -26.47
C GLY A 50 14.83 11.04 -25.08
N MET A 51 14.17 11.66 -24.10
CA MET A 51 14.09 11.20 -22.71
C MET A 51 12.67 11.17 -22.15
N GLY A 52 11.63 11.45 -22.96
CA GLY A 52 10.24 11.54 -22.54
C GLY A 52 9.41 10.30 -22.86
N VAL A 53 8.14 10.34 -22.44
CA VAL A 53 7.16 9.31 -22.77
C VAL A 53 6.54 9.64 -24.11
N LEU A 54 6.39 8.63 -24.97
CA LEU A 54 5.67 8.77 -26.23
C LEU A 54 4.16 8.97 -25.96
N THR A 55 3.60 10.04 -26.49
CA THR A 55 2.19 10.41 -26.30
C THR A 55 1.58 10.93 -27.60
N CYS A 56 0.25 11.07 -27.64
CA CYS A 56 -0.45 11.65 -28.79
C CYS A 56 -0.13 13.14 -28.93
N ASN A 57 0.19 13.57 -30.15
CA ASN A 57 0.47 14.96 -30.45
C ASN A 57 -0.85 15.73 -30.64
N SER A 58 -1.12 16.72 -29.79
CA SER A 58 -2.31 17.58 -29.92
C SER A 58 -2.29 18.47 -31.18
N ARG A 59 -1.13 18.61 -31.83
CA ARG A 59 -0.92 19.36 -33.08
C ARG A 59 -0.59 18.44 -34.25
N PHE A 60 -1.19 17.24 -34.32
CA PHE A 60 -0.83 16.22 -35.31
C PHE A 60 -1.08 16.64 -36.78
N VAL A 61 -2.02 17.55 -37.06
CA VAL A 61 -2.29 18.00 -38.43
C VAL A 61 -1.07 18.77 -38.96
N GLY A 62 -0.43 18.22 -40.01
CA GLY A 62 0.81 18.78 -40.56
C GLY A 62 2.07 18.49 -39.74
N ASN A 63 1.99 17.66 -38.69
CA ASN A 63 3.12 17.22 -37.87
C ASN A 63 3.10 15.68 -37.68
N THR A 64 3.87 15.17 -36.73
CA THR A 64 3.85 13.75 -36.34
C THR A 64 2.61 13.42 -35.52
N LEU A 65 2.09 12.19 -35.65
CA LEU A 65 0.97 11.67 -34.84
C LEU A 65 1.32 11.60 -33.34
N PHE A 66 2.59 11.32 -33.06
CA PHE A 66 3.11 11.20 -31.70
C PHE A 66 4.12 12.30 -31.39
N SER A 67 4.21 12.65 -30.12
CA SER A 67 5.22 13.54 -29.55
C SER A 67 5.80 12.92 -28.30
N GLU A 68 6.96 13.40 -27.90
CA GLU A 68 7.65 12.96 -26.69
C GLU A 68 7.68 14.10 -25.68
N ILE A 69 7.39 13.78 -24.42
CA ILE A 69 7.35 14.76 -23.34
C ILE A 69 7.56 14.06 -21.99
N SER A 70 8.21 14.74 -21.06
CA SER A 70 8.38 14.24 -19.69
C SER A 70 7.60 15.07 -18.68
N GLY A 71 7.18 14.42 -17.61
CA GLY A 71 6.45 15.03 -16.50
C GLY A 71 5.71 13.97 -15.70
N THR A 72 5.50 14.25 -14.41
CA THR A 72 4.66 13.38 -13.56
C THR A 72 3.22 13.28 -14.07
N SER A 73 2.76 14.26 -14.86
CA SER A 73 1.50 14.23 -15.60
C SER A 73 1.34 13.04 -16.55
N PHE A 74 2.43 12.34 -16.91
CA PHE A 74 2.39 11.12 -17.74
C PHE A 74 2.39 9.82 -16.91
N ALA A 75 2.90 9.87 -15.68
CA ALA A 75 2.81 8.75 -14.74
C ALA A 75 1.38 8.56 -14.21
N ALA A 76 0.65 9.66 -13.96
CA ALA A 76 -0.73 9.62 -13.48
C ALA A 76 -1.71 8.85 -14.40
N PRO A 77 -1.82 9.15 -15.71
CA PRO A 77 -2.71 8.41 -16.61
C PRO A 77 -2.33 6.94 -16.76
N TYR A 78 -1.05 6.58 -16.60
CA TYR A 78 -0.63 5.18 -16.56
C TYR A 78 -1.24 4.43 -15.37
N ILE A 79 -1.16 5.00 -14.17
CA ILE A 79 -1.81 4.42 -12.98
C ILE A 79 -3.35 4.40 -13.16
N THR A 80 -3.94 5.43 -13.76
CA THR A 80 -5.37 5.45 -14.10
C THR A 80 -5.74 4.33 -15.07
N HIS A 81 -4.89 4.03 -16.06
CA HIS A 81 -5.09 2.89 -16.97
C HIS A 81 -5.10 1.56 -16.21
N LEU A 82 -4.19 1.34 -15.26
CA LEU A 82 -4.19 0.14 -14.40
C LEU A 82 -5.46 0.05 -13.55
N ALA A 83 -5.91 1.16 -12.98
CA ALA A 83 -7.18 1.23 -12.24
C ALA A 83 -8.38 0.87 -13.14
N GLY A 84 -8.41 1.36 -14.38
CA GLY A 84 -9.45 1.02 -15.36
C GLY A 84 -9.45 -0.46 -15.73
N ARG A 85 -8.26 -1.07 -15.89
CA ARG A 85 -8.14 -2.52 -16.11
C ARG A 85 -8.61 -3.34 -14.92
N LEU A 86 -8.31 -2.90 -13.69
CA LEU A 86 -8.86 -3.52 -12.47
C LEU A 86 -10.39 -3.42 -12.44
N LEU A 87 -10.95 -2.26 -12.80
CA LEU A 87 -12.40 -2.06 -12.83
C LEU A 87 -13.09 -2.96 -13.86
N ASN A 88 -12.44 -3.29 -14.99
CA ASN A 88 -12.96 -4.28 -15.93
C ASN A 88 -13.07 -5.68 -15.29
N ASN A 89 -12.13 -6.06 -14.43
CA ASN A 89 -12.16 -7.35 -13.71
C ASN A 89 -13.10 -7.33 -12.50
N TYR A 90 -13.25 -6.17 -11.86
CA TYR A 90 -14.06 -5.95 -10.67
C TYR A 90 -15.01 -4.75 -10.85
N PRO A 91 -16.10 -4.88 -11.64
CA PRO A 91 -16.94 -3.74 -12.02
C PRO A 91 -17.64 -3.00 -10.87
N LYS A 92 -17.69 -3.60 -9.68
CA LYS A 92 -18.29 -3.04 -8.47
C LYS A 92 -17.28 -2.47 -7.47
N ALA A 93 -15.97 -2.55 -7.77
CA ALA A 93 -14.93 -2.09 -6.86
C ALA A 93 -15.05 -0.59 -6.57
N SER A 94 -15.01 -0.18 -5.31
CA SER A 94 -14.92 1.24 -4.97
C SER A 94 -13.55 1.82 -5.31
N ALA A 95 -13.48 3.15 -5.31
CA ALA A 95 -12.20 3.87 -5.39
C ALA A 95 -11.22 3.45 -4.28
N ASN A 96 -11.72 3.11 -3.08
CA ASN A 96 -10.89 2.64 -1.98
C ASN A 96 -10.25 1.29 -2.32
N LEU A 97 -11.02 0.35 -2.90
CA LEU A 97 -10.52 -0.97 -3.29
C LEU A 97 -9.52 -0.87 -4.44
N LEU A 98 -9.81 -0.08 -5.48
CA LEU A 98 -8.87 0.14 -6.58
C LEU A 98 -7.54 0.73 -6.06
N ARG A 99 -7.59 1.74 -5.20
CA ARG A 99 -6.39 2.33 -4.58
C ARG A 99 -5.65 1.32 -3.69
N ALA A 100 -6.38 0.51 -2.92
CA ALA A 100 -5.78 -0.52 -2.08
C ALA A 100 -5.08 -1.60 -2.91
N LEU A 101 -5.69 -2.07 -4.00
CA LEU A 101 -5.10 -3.07 -4.90
C LEU A 101 -3.82 -2.57 -5.54
N LEU A 102 -3.82 -1.34 -6.09
CA LEU A 102 -2.64 -0.75 -6.72
C LEU A 102 -1.49 -0.59 -5.72
N VAL A 103 -1.76 -0.07 -4.52
CA VAL A 103 -0.74 0.09 -3.47
C VAL A 103 -0.29 -1.25 -2.90
N ASN A 104 -1.17 -2.23 -2.80
CA ASN A 104 -0.81 -3.57 -2.35
C ASN A 104 0.15 -4.23 -3.34
N HIS A 105 0.02 -4.02 -4.64
CA HIS A 105 0.92 -4.61 -5.63
C HIS A 105 2.10 -3.70 -5.99
N ALA A 106 2.33 -2.62 -5.23
CA ALA A 106 3.49 -1.76 -5.42
C ALA A 106 4.74 -2.33 -4.75
N ASN A 107 5.86 -2.30 -5.46
CA ASN A 107 7.16 -2.75 -4.98
C ASN A 107 8.18 -1.62 -5.10
N MET A 108 9.00 -1.46 -4.05
CA MET A 108 10.15 -0.55 -4.12
C MET A 108 11.20 -1.17 -5.05
N LEU A 109 11.54 -0.44 -6.11
CA LEU A 109 12.56 -0.88 -7.06
C LEU A 109 13.96 -0.64 -6.48
N SER A 110 14.90 -1.55 -6.76
CA SER A 110 16.26 -1.47 -6.22
C SER A 110 17.02 -0.25 -6.77
N GLU A 111 16.70 0.18 -7.98
CA GLU A 111 17.24 1.37 -8.62
C GLU A 111 16.82 2.65 -7.88
N ILE A 112 15.58 2.68 -7.38
CA ILE A 112 15.08 3.79 -6.55
C ILE A 112 15.76 3.79 -5.19
N GLU A 113 15.86 2.63 -4.54
CA GLU A 113 16.50 2.51 -3.25
C GLU A 113 18.00 2.89 -3.31
N SER A 114 18.67 2.55 -4.40
CA SER A 114 20.08 2.87 -4.65
C SER A 114 20.32 4.25 -5.26
N SER A 115 19.27 5.06 -5.48
CA SER A 115 19.39 6.40 -6.10
C SER A 115 20.17 7.41 -5.24
N PHE A 116 20.36 7.13 -3.94
CA PHE A 116 21.05 8.02 -3.00
C PHE A 116 22.34 7.41 -2.48
N PRO A 117 23.42 8.18 -2.33
CA PRO A 117 24.61 7.72 -1.61
C PRO A 117 24.27 7.31 -0.17
N GLU A 118 24.95 6.29 0.37
CA GLU A 118 24.68 5.76 1.72
C GLU A 118 24.80 6.82 2.82
N ASP A 119 25.76 7.74 2.70
CA ASP A 119 25.95 8.81 3.68
C ASP A 119 24.77 9.79 3.71
N MET A 120 24.20 10.07 2.53
CA MET A 120 22.97 10.86 2.40
C MET A 120 21.78 10.12 3.02
N LYS A 121 21.63 8.82 2.76
CA LYS A 121 20.54 8.01 3.36
C LYS A 121 20.62 8.04 4.88
N LYS A 122 21.81 7.83 5.45
CA LYS A 122 22.04 7.86 6.90
C LYS A 122 21.73 9.23 7.50
N SER A 123 22.23 10.30 6.87
CA SER A 123 21.97 11.68 7.31
C SER A 123 20.49 12.00 7.26
N TYR A 124 19.81 11.68 6.15
CA TYR A 124 18.38 11.90 5.98
C TYR A 124 17.55 11.10 7.00
N ARG A 125 17.89 9.83 7.23
CA ARG A 125 17.22 8.98 8.22
C ARG A 125 17.41 9.49 9.64
N SER A 126 18.60 9.96 9.99
CA SER A 126 18.89 10.54 11.30
C SER A 126 18.07 11.82 11.54
N ALA A 127 18.00 12.70 10.53
CA ALA A 127 17.28 13.97 10.64
C ALA A 127 15.74 13.83 10.61
N ASN A 128 15.21 12.87 9.83
CA ASN A 128 13.78 12.79 9.52
C ASN A 128 13.08 11.54 10.07
N GLY A 129 13.83 10.56 10.59
CA GLY A 129 13.29 9.28 11.07
C GLY A 129 12.68 8.41 9.98
N ARG A 130 13.07 8.61 8.71
CA ARG A 130 12.50 7.95 7.53
C ARG A 130 13.48 7.93 6.36
N ASP A 131 13.15 7.19 5.31
CA ASP A 131 14.01 6.98 4.16
C ASP A 131 13.72 7.94 3.00
N ALA A 132 14.77 8.53 2.42
CA ALA A 132 14.65 9.46 1.29
C ALA A 132 13.98 8.80 0.06
N PHE A 133 14.36 7.56 -0.26
CA PHE A 133 13.75 6.81 -1.36
C PHE A 133 12.24 6.62 -1.17
N ARG A 134 11.80 6.47 0.09
CA ARG A 134 10.38 6.28 0.42
C ARG A 134 9.58 7.57 0.23
N ASP A 135 10.17 8.71 0.57
CA ASP A 135 9.53 10.00 0.37
C ASP A 135 9.50 10.44 -1.10
N ILE A 136 10.32 9.83 -1.95
CA ILE A 136 10.33 10.09 -3.38
C ILE A 136 9.42 9.14 -4.15
N ALA A 137 9.42 7.85 -3.80
CA ALA A 137 8.73 6.82 -4.57
C ALA A 137 7.49 6.22 -3.89
N GLY A 138 7.20 6.59 -2.65
CA GLY A 138 6.02 6.11 -1.95
C GLY A 138 6.06 4.61 -1.68
N TYR A 139 5.00 3.90 -2.05
CA TYR A 139 4.95 2.44 -1.96
C TYR A 139 5.70 1.77 -3.13
N GLY A 140 6.10 2.53 -4.15
CA GLY A 140 6.92 2.06 -5.27
C GLY A 140 6.13 1.96 -6.58
N ALA A 141 6.62 1.11 -7.49
CA ALA A 141 6.01 0.87 -8.79
C ALA A 141 5.07 -0.34 -8.73
N VAL A 142 3.92 -0.24 -9.39
CA VAL A 142 2.93 -1.32 -9.42
C VAL A 142 3.44 -2.49 -10.28
N ASP A 143 3.42 -3.70 -9.71
CA ASP A 143 3.72 -4.93 -10.44
C ASP A 143 2.47 -5.44 -11.17
N GLU A 144 2.41 -5.19 -12.47
CA GLU A 144 1.31 -5.64 -13.33
C GLU A 144 1.21 -7.14 -13.53
N GLY A 145 2.33 -7.87 -13.37
CA GLY A 145 2.35 -9.32 -13.50
C GLY A 145 1.48 -9.99 -12.43
N GLU A 146 1.34 -9.32 -11.29
CA GLU A 146 0.67 -9.85 -10.09
C GLU A 146 -0.64 -9.13 -9.79
N LEU A 147 -0.80 -7.89 -10.26
CA LEU A 147 -1.95 -7.04 -9.96
C LEU A 147 -3.31 -7.67 -10.30
N PHE A 148 -3.38 -8.41 -11.41
CA PHE A 148 -4.66 -8.81 -12.00
C PHE A 148 -5.09 -10.24 -11.69
N ARG A 149 -4.24 -11.05 -11.03
CA ARG A 149 -4.48 -12.50 -10.88
C ARG A 149 -3.92 -13.02 -9.56
N SER A 150 -4.66 -13.91 -8.91
CA SER A 150 -4.10 -14.80 -7.90
C SER A 150 -3.54 -16.06 -8.56
N SER A 151 -2.55 -16.66 -7.93
CA SER A 151 -1.90 -17.92 -8.31
C SER A 151 -1.86 -18.87 -7.11
N GLN A 152 -1.35 -20.07 -7.32
CA GLN A 152 -1.20 -21.03 -6.22
C GLN A 152 -0.12 -20.65 -5.20
N ASN A 153 0.75 -19.69 -5.52
CA ASN A 153 1.80 -19.19 -4.62
C ASN A 153 1.64 -17.73 -4.20
N ALA A 154 0.64 -17.01 -4.72
CA ALA A 154 0.31 -15.64 -4.34
C ALA A 154 -1.21 -15.40 -4.43
N VAL A 155 -1.86 -15.17 -3.29
CA VAL A 155 -3.31 -15.02 -3.20
C VAL A 155 -3.68 -13.66 -2.64
N VAL A 156 -4.64 -13.01 -3.30
CA VAL A 156 -5.17 -11.71 -2.87
C VAL A 156 -6.54 -11.89 -2.25
N LEU A 157 -6.66 -11.49 -0.99
CA LEU A 157 -7.91 -11.38 -0.24
C LEU A 157 -8.38 -9.92 -0.26
N MET A 158 -9.66 -9.71 -0.55
CA MET A 158 -10.24 -8.37 -0.69
C MET A 158 -11.49 -8.27 0.18
N ALA A 159 -11.66 -7.14 0.86
CA ALA A 159 -12.88 -6.79 1.59
C ALA A 159 -13.18 -5.30 1.44
N GLU A 160 -14.47 -4.97 1.29
CA GLU A 160 -15.01 -3.62 1.38
C GLU A 160 -16.07 -3.62 2.47
N GLU A 161 -15.92 -2.75 3.46
CA GLU A 161 -16.72 -2.77 4.68
C GLU A 161 -16.94 -1.35 5.20
N LYS A 162 -17.89 -1.23 6.13
CA LYS A 162 -18.29 0.02 6.78
C LYS A 162 -18.05 -0.07 8.27
N ILE A 163 -17.32 0.88 8.86
CA ILE A 163 -16.98 0.86 10.29
C ILE A 163 -17.51 2.09 11.01
N GLU A 164 -18.13 1.87 12.17
CA GLU A 164 -18.62 2.92 13.08
C GLU A 164 -17.48 3.64 13.79
N ASN A 165 -17.75 4.85 14.30
CA ASN A 165 -16.77 5.58 15.10
C ASN A 165 -16.40 4.77 16.37
N ASN A 166 -15.16 4.94 16.85
CA ASN A 166 -14.61 4.28 18.04
C ASN A 166 -14.79 2.75 18.07
N SER A 167 -14.85 2.12 16.90
CA SER A 167 -15.08 0.69 16.73
C SER A 167 -13.89 -0.03 16.11
N HIS A 168 -13.91 -1.36 16.24
CA HIS A 168 -12.88 -2.25 15.73
C HIS A 168 -13.49 -3.36 14.87
N HIS A 169 -12.90 -3.59 13.70
CA HIS A 169 -13.19 -4.76 12.86
C HIS A 169 -12.03 -5.76 12.95
N PHE A 170 -12.35 -7.04 13.07
CA PHE A 170 -11.37 -8.12 13.22
C PHE A 170 -11.47 -9.10 12.04
N PHE A 171 -10.41 -9.21 11.26
CA PHE A 171 -10.32 -10.14 10.13
C PHE A 171 -9.35 -11.28 10.47
N GLU A 172 -9.88 -12.48 10.76
CA GLU A 172 -9.05 -13.68 10.85
C GLU A 172 -8.59 -14.08 9.43
N LEU A 173 -7.28 -14.07 9.19
CA LEU A 173 -6.72 -14.48 7.91
C LEU A 173 -6.83 -16.01 7.77
N PRO A 174 -7.41 -16.53 6.67
CA PRO A 174 -7.58 -17.97 6.46
C PRO A 174 -6.28 -18.64 5.99
N LEU A 175 -5.15 -18.36 6.66
CA LEU A 175 -3.85 -18.90 6.30
C LEU A 175 -3.87 -20.44 6.44
N PRO A 176 -3.45 -21.19 5.41
CA PRO A 176 -3.43 -22.63 5.49
C PRO A 176 -2.29 -23.16 6.35
N ASP A 177 -2.42 -24.40 6.84
CA ASP A 177 -1.40 -25.02 7.70
C ASP A 177 -0.08 -25.18 6.96
N ASP A 178 -0.13 -25.43 5.65
CA ASP A 178 1.04 -25.47 4.77
C ASP A 178 1.77 -24.12 4.72
N PHE A 179 1.04 -22.99 4.71
CA PHE A 179 1.65 -21.67 4.82
C PHE A 179 2.24 -21.46 6.22
N LEU A 180 1.58 -21.96 7.26
CA LEU A 180 2.02 -21.83 8.66
C LEU A 180 3.04 -22.89 9.10
N ARG A 181 3.53 -23.73 8.18
CA ARG A 181 4.53 -24.77 8.47
C ARG A 181 5.80 -24.17 9.10
N SER A 182 6.35 -24.83 10.11
CA SER A 182 7.54 -24.37 10.84
C SER A 182 8.84 -24.43 10.03
N GLN A 183 8.82 -25.07 8.86
CA GLN A 183 9.96 -25.12 7.96
C GLN A 183 10.36 -23.70 7.53
N ARG A 184 11.67 -23.46 7.50
CA ARG A 184 12.21 -22.17 7.05
C ARG A 184 11.93 -21.99 5.56
N ALA A 185 11.19 -20.95 5.20
CA ALA A 185 10.92 -20.52 3.83
C ALA A 185 10.58 -19.02 3.81
N SER A 186 10.82 -18.33 2.69
CA SER A 186 10.41 -16.93 2.54
C SER A 186 8.92 -16.84 2.25
N ARG A 187 8.16 -16.36 3.24
CA ARG A 187 6.73 -16.10 3.11
C ARG A 187 6.45 -14.64 3.37
N GLU A 188 5.46 -14.10 2.69
CA GLU A 188 5.05 -12.70 2.87
C GLU A 188 3.55 -12.59 3.14
N ILE A 189 3.21 -11.70 4.06
CA ILE A 189 1.85 -11.18 4.21
C ILE A 189 1.93 -9.67 4.00
N ARG A 190 1.24 -9.16 2.99
CA ARG A 190 1.15 -7.74 2.70
C ARG A 190 -0.26 -7.25 2.95
N VAL A 191 -0.40 -6.29 3.85
CA VAL A 191 -1.70 -5.74 4.24
C VAL A 191 -1.80 -4.29 3.78
N THR A 192 -2.88 -3.95 3.08
CA THR A 192 -3.16 -2.60 2.60
C THR A 192 -4.57 -2.17 3.00
N LEU A 193 -4.67 -1.04 3.71
CA LEU A 193 -5.92 -0.38 4.09
C LEU A 193 -6.06 0.92 3.31
N SER A 194 -7.26 1.23 2.83
CA SER A 194 -7.58 2.42 2.05
C SER A 194 -8.96 2.95 2.44
N TYR A 195 -9.05 4.25 2.74
CA TYR A 195 -10.32 4.92 3.07
C TYR A 195 -10.32 6.39 2.61
N CYS A 196 -11.48 7.01 2.41
CA CYS A 196 -11.60 8.37 1.88
C CYS A 196 -12.44 9.25 2.82
N PRO A 197 -11.84 9.78 3.89
CA PRO A 197 -12.56 10.55 4.90
C PRO A 197 -12.84 11.98 4.42
N ALA A 198 -13.84 12.63 5.03
CA ALA A 198 -14.07 14.06 4.87
C ALA A 198 -12.85 14.88 5.29
N VAL A 199 -12.64 16.03 4.62
CA VAL A 199 -11.50 16.92 4.88
C VAL A 199 -11.91 18.37 5.10
N ARG A 200 -11.12 19.09 5.91
CA ARG A 200 -11.26 20.54 6.15
C ARG A 200 -9.93 21.25 5.95
N THR A 201 -9.80 21.95 4.83
CA THR A 201 -8.55 22.58 4.37
C THR A 201 -8.02 23.69 5.29
N THR A 202 -8.86 24.24 6.16
CA THR A 202 -8.47 25.28 7.12
C THR A 202 -7.78 24.74 8.37
N ARG A 203 -7.65 23.41 8.52
CA ARG A 203 -6.98 22.77 9.66
C ARG A 203 -5.69 22.09 9.24
N ILE A 204 -4.66 22.19 10.08
CA ILE A 204 -3.41 21.41 9.91
C ILE A 204 -3.74 19.91 9.99
N ASP A 205 -4.61 19.57 10.92
CA ASP A 205 -5.20 18.25 11.07
C ASP A 205 -6.49 18.17 10.25
N TYR A 206 -6.34 18.20 8.92
CA TYR A 206 -7.46 18.39 7.98
C TYR A 206 -8.36 17.17 7.80
N VAL A 207 -7.97 15.98 8.24
CA VAL A 207 -8.73 14.73 8.03
C VAL A 207 -9.68 14.49 9.20
N ALA A 208 -10.99 14.36 8.93
CA ALA A 208 -12.04 14.21 9.94
C ALA A 208 -11.97 12.86 10.68
N THR A 209 -11.77 11.78 9.94
CA THR A 209 -11.71 10.40 10.47
C THR A 209 -10.36 9.77 10.21
N LYS A 210 -9.80 9.12 11.23
CA LYS A 210 -8.59 8.30 11.08
C LYS A 210 -8.94 6.83 11.23
N MET A 211 -8.63 6.05 10.20
CA MET A 211 -8.59 4.60 10.30
C MET A 211 -7.14 4.11 10.35
N SER A 212 -6.90 3.02 11.05
CA SER A 212 -5.59 2.35 11.08
C SER A 212 -5.77 0.85 11.21
N PHE A 213 -4.80 0.08 10.74
CA PHE A 213 -4.79 -1.37 10.95
C PHE A 213 -3.61 -1.85 11.80
N ARG A 214 -3.76 -3.00 12.46
CA ARG A 214 -2.71 -3.77 13.12
C ARG A 214 -2.71 -5.21 12.61
N LEU A 215 -1.53 -5.80 12.41
CA LEU A 215 -1.39 -7.23 12.15
C LEU A 215 -0.95 -7.92 13.44
N VAL A 216 -1.83 -8.73 14.01
CA VAL A 216 -1.65 -9.39 15.32
C VAL A 216 -1.78 -10.90 15.19
N LYS A 217 -1.17 -11.61 16.14
CA LYS A 217 -1.14 -13.06 16.25
C LYS A 217 -1.70 -13.48 17.58
N ASP A 218 -2.61 -14.44 17.59
CA ASP A 218 -3.22 -14.92 18.82
C ASP A 218 -3.77 -16.33 18.65
N GLN A 219 -4.27 -16.93 19.73
CA GLN A 219 -4.87 -18.26 19.71
C GLN A 219 -6.33 -18.23 19.27
N SER A 220 -7.06 -17.14 19.54
CA SER A 220 -8.48 -17.01 19.23
C SER A 220 -8.90 -15.56 19.00
N LEU A 221 -10.08 -15.36 18.39
CA LEU A 221 -10.66 -14.04 18.17
C LEU A 221 -10.96 -13.35 19.50
N GLU A 222 -11.49 -14.08 20.47
CA GLU A 222 -11.86 -13.57 21.80
C GLU A 222 -10.62 -13.03 22.53
N SER A 223 -9.48 -13.73 22.39
CA SER A 223 -8.21 -13.27 22.95
C SER A 223 -7.75 -11.96 22.33
N VAL A 224 -7.86 -11.81 21.00
CA VAL A 224 -7.55 -10.54 20.32
C VAL A 224 -8.50 -9.44 20.79
N GLN A 225 -9.81 -9.68 20.82
CA GLN A 225 -10.81 -8.67 21.19
C GLN A 225 -10.58 -8.08 22.59
N ARG A 226 -10.13 -8.89 23.56
CA ARG A 226 -9.79 -8.39 24.91
C ARG A 226 -8.74 -7.28 24.89
N HIS A 227 -7.80 -7.31 23.94
CA HIS A 227 -6.74 -6.29 23.82
C HIS A 227 -7.21 -4.98 23.17
N PHE A 228 -8.42 -4.95 22.60
CA PHE A 228 -8.97 -3.80 21.89
C PHE A 228 -10.31 -3.33 22.50
N ASN A 229 -10.68 -3.83 23.68
CA ASN A 229 -11.92 -3.43 24.33
C ASN A 229 -11.77 -2.06 25.03
N HIS A 230 -12.78 -1.20 24.84
CA HIS A 230 -12.78 0.19 25.31
C HIS A 230 -12.92 0.31 26.84
N SER A 231 -13.52 -0.70 27.50
CA SER A 231 -13.69 -0.74 28.96
C SER A 231 -12.37 -0.95 29.73
N THR A 232 -11.26 -1.23 29.04
CA THR A 232 -9.91 -1.42 29.62
C THR A 232 -8.89 -0.43 29.07
N GLN A 233 -9.33 0.62 28.35
CA GLN A 233 -8.45 1.56 27.65
C GLN A 233 -7.60 2.45 28.58
N ASP A 234 -8.06 2.78 29.78
CA ASP A 234 -7.27 3.55 30.75
C ASP A 234 -6.00 2.79 31.21
N GLU A 235 -5.94 1.47 30.97
CA GLU A 235 -4.81 0.61 31.37
C GLU A 235 -4.03 0.00 30.18
N THR A 236 -4.52 0.09 28.93
CA THR A 236 -3.86 -0.56 27.77
C THR A 236 -3.66 0.38 26.58
N LYS A 237 -2.40 0.77 26.34
CA LYS A 237 -1.97 1.31 25.04
C LYS A 237 -2.38 0.31 23.96
N THR A 238 -3.08 0.77 22.91
CA THR A 238 -3.52 -0.08 21.78
C THR A 238 -2.40 -1.01 21.32
N ARG A 239 -2.67 -2.33 21.28
CA ARG A 239 -1.68 -3.36 20.90
C ARG A 239 -0.99 -3.00 19.57
N ASN A 240 0.34 -3.10 19.56
CA ASN A 240 1.15 -2.88 18.36
C ASN A 240 1.12 -4.13 17.45
N ASP A 241 1.76 -4.07 16.28
CA ASP A 241 1.92 -5.27 15.44
C ASP A 241 2.79 -6.32 16.17
N ASP A 242 2.48 -7.62 16.10
CA ASP A 242 3.24 -8.65 16.83
C ASP A 242 4.55 -9.09 16.13
N ALA A 243 4.83 -8.54 14.94
CA ALA A 243 6.03 -8.82 14.15
C ALA A 243 6.69 -7.51 13.68
N THR A 244 6.88 -6.57 14.61
CA THR A 244 7.37 -5.21 14.33
C THR A 244 8.72 -5.16 13.63
N SER A 245 9.63 -6.10 13.91
CA SER A 245 10.98 -6.16 13.31
C SER A 245 11.01 -6.68 11.88
N ASN A 246 9.95 -7.40 11.46
CA ASN A 246 9.92 -8.14 10.20
C ASN A 246 9.05 -7.45 9.15
N ARG A 247 8.62 -6.21 9.41
CA ARG A 247 7.76 -5.43 8.54
C ARG A 247 8.54 -4.36 7.78
N ASP A 248 8.04 -4.00 6.60
CA ASP A 248 8.61 -2.92 5.78
C ASP A 248 8.31 -1.52 6.35
N ILE A 249 7.05 -1.22 6.67
CA ILE A 249 6.64 0.14 7.07
C ILE A 249 5.99 0.11 8.46
N SER A 250 6.47 0.97 9.35
CA SER A 250 5.93 1.06 10.71
C SER A 250 4.48 1.53 10.71
N ALA A 251 3.69 1.03 11.67
CA ALA A 251 2.30 1.47 11.86
C ALA A 251 2.17 2.98 12.07
N GLU A 252 3.14 3.61 12.74
CA GLU A 252 3.18 5.06 12.91
C GLU A 252 3.37 5.76 11.57
N LEU A 253 4.30 5.30 10.73
CA LEU A 253 4.60 5.93 9.45
C LEU A 253 3.46 5.75 8.43
N ARG A 254 2.98 4.51 8.24
CA ARG A 254 1.85 4.24 7.32
C ARG A 254 0.56 4.90 7.81
N GLY A 255 0.35 4.98 9.12
CA GLY A 255 -0.82 5.58 9.76
C GLY A 255 -0.94 7.10 9.60
N LYS A 256 0.05 7.78 9.00
CA LYS A 256 -0.02 9.22 8.66
C LYS A 256 -0.86 9.51 7.42
N GLY A 257 -1.10 8.49 6.57
CA GLY A 257 -1.90 8.61 5.35
C GLY A 257 -3.26 7.89 5.40
N THR A 258 -4.07 8.13 4.38
CA THR A 258 -5.39 7.49 4.17
C THR A 258 -5.31 6.19 3.36
N VAL A 259 -4.13 5.89 2.80
CA VAL A 259 -3.77 4.55 2.35
C VAL A 259 -2.53 4.10 3.12
N GLN A 260 -2.59 2.89 3.65
CA GLN A 260 -1.59 2.32 4.53
C GLN A 260 -1.21 0.97 3.96
N SER A 261 0.08 0.71 3.79
CA SER A 261 0.56 -0.61 3.37
C SER A 261 1.80 -1.00 4.16
N SER A 262 1.96 -2.30 4.39
CA SER A 262 3.22 -2.87 4.87
C SER A 262 3.27 -4.36 4.54
N THR A 263 4.48 -4.86 4.31
CA THR A 263 4.77 -6.28 4.06
C THR A 263 5.49 -6.86 5.26
N TRP A 264 5.00 -7.99 5.78
CA TRP A 264 5.66 -8.80 6.80
C TRP A 264 6.35 -9.99 6.14
N ARG A 265 7.64 -10.15 6.41
CA ARG A 265 8.43 -11.29 5.92
C ARG A 265 8.58 -12.33 7.02
N ILE A 266 8.04 -13.51 6.78
CA ILE A 266 7.85 -14.56 7.78
C ILE A 266 8.66 -15.78 7.38
N LYS A 267 9.72 -16.08 8.15
CA LYS A 267 10.59 -17.22 7.86
C LYS A 267 10.09 -18.53 8.46
N GLN A 268 9.62 -18.48 9.69
CA GLN A 268 9.22 -19.65 10.49
C GLN A 268 8.01 -19.28 11.35
N PRO A 269 6.78 -19.34 10.79
CA PRO A 269 5.55 -19.17 11.57
C PRO A 269 5.34 -20.36 12.52
N LYS A 270 4.35 -20.24 13.41
CA LYS A 270 3.88 -21.36 14.25
C LYS A 270 2.51 -21.82 13.76
N PRO A 271 2.30 -23.12 13.50
CA PRO A 271 1.01 -23.65 13.05
C PRO A 271 -0.17 -23.38 14.00
N SER A 272 0.10 -23.22 15.30
CA SER A 272 -0.93 -22.93 16.30
C SER A 272 -1.33 -21.45 16.41
N GLU A 273 -0.60 -20.54 15.75
CA GLU A 273 -0.89 -19.11 15.78
C GLU A 273 -1.88 -18.74 14.67
N LYS A 274 -2.98 -18.08 15.04
CA LYS A 274 -3.87 -17.42 14.09
C LYS A 274 -3.43 -15.97 13.87
N TRP A 275 -3.66 -15.47 12.66
CA TRP A 275 -3.29 -14.11 12.28
C TRP A 275 -4.54 -13.27 12.03
N PHE A 276 -4.54 -12.06 12.56
CA PHE A 276 -5.67 -11.14 12.46
C PHE A 276 -5.22 -9.77 11.96
N VAL A 277 -6.01 -9.20 11.06
CA VAL A 277 -5.95 -7.76 10.76
C VAL A 277 -7.03 -7.07 11.59
N VAL A 278 -6.62 -6.18 12.48
CA VAL A 278 -7.54 -5.37 13.31
C VAL A 278 -7.59 -3.97 12.73
N ILE A 279 -8.76 -3.52 12.30
CA ILE A 279 -8.98 -2.16 11.80
C ILE A 279 -9.67 -1.35 12.89
N THR A 280 -9.17 -0.16 13.17
CA THR A 280 -9.69 0.77 14.17
C THR A 280 -10.06 2.07 13.48
N ARG A 281 -11.26 2.58 13.75
CA ARG A 281 -11.69 3.93 13.38
C ARG A 281 -11.73 4.82 14.62
N GLN A 282 -11.21 6.04 14.48
CA GLN A 282 -11.31 7.11 15.46
C GLN A 282 -11.57 8.43 14.73
N ASP A 283 -12.68 9.06 15.03
CA ASP A 283 -13.00 10.39 14.53
C ASP A 283 -12.34 11.46 15.40
N ARG A 284 -12.10 12.62 14.80
CA ARG A 284 -11.68 13.80 15.56
C ARG A 284 -12.91 14.53 16.07
N ASP A 285 -12.79 15.16 17.24
CA ASP A 285 -13.87 15.93 17.87
C ASP A 285 -14.54 16.95 16.93
N TRP A 286 -13.75 17.62 16.09
CA TRP A 286 -14.28 18.59 15.12
C TRP A 286 -14.84 17.94 13.84
N GLY A 287 -14.44 16.70 13.58
CA GLY A 287 -14.74 15.93 12.37
C GLY A 287 -16.01 15.09 12.49
N GLU A 288 -16.46 14.77 13.71
CA GLU A 288 -17.62 13.92 13.97
C GLU A 288 -18.88 14.37 13.22
N ALA A 289 -19.14 15.69 13.15
CA ALA A 289 -20.27 16.25 12.41
C ALA A 289 -20.12 16.20 10.87
N LEU A 290 -18.92 15.92 10.36
CA LEU A 290 -18.62 15.81 8.93
C LEU A 290 -18.42 14.37 8.47
N SER A 291 -18.18 13.45 9.40
CA SER A 291 -17.99 12.04 9.13
C SER A 291 -19.32 11.32 9.03
N PHE A 292 -19.38 10.27 8.22
CA PHE A 292 -20.55 9.41 8.16
C PHE A 292 -20.67 8.57 9.43
N GLU A 293 -21.89 8.16 9.80
CA GLU A 293 -22.11 7.22 10.93
C GLU A 293 -21.24 5.97 10.76
N GLN A 294 -21.23 5.40 9.55
CA GLN A 294 -20.30 4.37 9.14
C GLN A 294 -19.49 4.84 7.93
N GLU A 295 -18.17 4.74 8.03
CA GLU A 295 -17.24 5.17 6.98
C GLU A 295 -16.78 3.97 6.16
N ASP A 296 -16.78 4.13 4.83
CA ASP A 296 -16.35 3.10 3.89
C ASP A 296 -14.83 2.94 3.89
N TYR A 297 -14.37 1.69 3.88
CA TYR A 297 -12.96 1.37 3.64
C TYR A 297 -12.80 0.10 2.81
N ALA A 298 -11.61 -0.06 2.25
CA ALA A 298 -11.19 -1.29 1.61
C ALA A 298 -9.93 -1.86 2.28
N LEU A 299 -9.92 -3.18 2.44
CA LEU A 299 -8.81 -3.98 2.93
C LEU A 299 -8.38 -4.96 1.83
N VAL A 300 -7.08 -4.96 1.53
CA VAL A 300 -6.45 -5.94 0.63
C VAL A 300 -5.33 -6.63 1.37
N VAL A 301 -5.32 -7.96 1.37
CA VAL A 301 -4.28 -8.77 1.98
C VAL A 301 -3.73 -9.74 0.94
N THR A 302 -2.43 -9.64 0.65
CA THR A 302 -1.75 -10.58 -0.24
C THR A 302 -0.90 -11.52 0.59
N VAL A 303 -1.07 -12.82 0.34
CA VAL A 303 -0.37 -13.92 1.02
C VAL A 303 0.47 -14.64 -0.02
N THR A 304 1.78 -14.74 0.23
CA THR A 304 2.76 -15.20 -0.77
C THR A 304 3.72 -16.24 -0.19
N ASP A 305 3.93 -17.35 -0.92
CA ASP A 305 4.88 -18.43 -0.61
C ASP A 305 5.60 -18.87 -1.91
N ARG A 306 6.33 -17.93 -2.53
CA ARG A 306 6.94 -18.11 -3.87
C ARG A 306 8.04 -19.16 -3.92
N GLU A 307 8.75 -19.37 -2.82
CA GLU A 307 9.84 -20.35 -2.74
C GLU A 307 9.33 -21.80 -2.63
N ASN A 308 8.01 -22.00 -2.54
CA ASN A 308 7.40 -23.31 -2.46
C ASN A 308 6.76 -23.67 -3.81
N GLU A 309 7.43 -24.53 -4.57
CA GLU A 309 6.97 -25.01 -5.88
C GLU A 309 5.63 -25.77 -5.80
N GLU A 310 5.38 -26.41 -4.65
CA GLU A 310 4.15 -27.15 -4.35
C GLU A 310 3.11 -26.31 -3.60
N ALA A 311 3.27 -24.98 -3.54
CA ALA A 311 2.29 -24.11 -2.90
C ALA A 311 0.91 -24.28 -3.56
N GLN A 312 -0.13 -24.43 -2.73
CA GLN A 312 -1.54 -24.53 -3.15
C GLN A 312 -2.40 -23.49 -2.41
N LEU A 313 -1.85 -22.29 -2.20
CA LEU A 313 -2.47 -21.25 -1.39
C LEU A 313 -3.87 -20.90 -1.89
N TYR A 314 -4.06 -20.74 -3.19
CA TYR A 314 -5.36 -20.35 -3.74
C TYR A 314 -6.42 -21.40 -3.44
N SER A 315 -6.13 -22.66 -3.75
CA SER A 315 -7.04 -23.78 -3.52
C SER A 315 -7.39 -23.93 -2.03
N GLN A 316 -6.37 -23.89 -1.16
CA GLN A 316 -6.55 -24.10 0.28
C GLN A 316 -7.27 -22.93 0.97
N ILE A 317 -6.93 -21.69 0.61
CA ILE A 317 -7.57 -20.49 1.14
C ILE A 317 -9.04 -20.44 0.70
N SER A 318 -9.31 -20.70 -0.59
CA SER A 318 -10.68 -20.72 -1.12
C SER A 318 -11.54 -21.76 -0.40
N GLN A 319 -11.02 -22.98 -0.23
CA GLN A 319 -11.71 -24.04 0.51
C GLN A 319 -12.02 -23.63 1.96
N ARG A 320 -11.05 -23.02 2.67
CA ARG A 320 -11.27 -22.53 4.05
C ARG A 320 -12.34 -21.46 4.13
N ILE A 321 -12.38 -20.52 3.17
CA ILE A 321 -13.40 -19.48 3.10
C ILE A 321 -14.79 -20.09 2.86
N GLU A 322 -14.90 -21.02 1.90
CA GLU A 322 -16.17 -21.70 1.61
C GLU A 322 -16.71 -22.49 2.80
N LEU A 323 -15.85 -23.22 3.51
CA LEU A 323 -16.24 -23.97 4.71
C LEU A 323 -16.78 -23.02 5.80
N LYS A 324 -16.06 -21.93 6.09
CA LYS A 324 -16.50 -20.92 7.05
C LYS A 324 -17.83 -20.27 6.63
N ALA A 325 -18.04 -20.03 5.34
CA ALA A 325 -19.29 -19.48 4.83
C ALA A 325 -20.47 -20.45 5.04
N ARG A 326 -20.26 -21.76 4.79
CA ARG A 326 -21.27 -22.81 5.02
C ARG A 326 -21.61 -22.97 6.50
N GLU A 327 -20.61 -22.95 7.38
CA GLU A 327 -20.81 -23.01 8.84
C GLU A 327 -21.64 -21.82 9.35
N ARG A 328 -21.30 -20.61 8.89
CA ARG A 328 -22.07 -19.39 9.23
C ARG A 328 -23.51 -19.45 8.72
N ALA A 329 -23.73 -20.00 7.53
CA ALA A 329 -25.08 -20.17 6.98
C ALA A 329 -25.90 -21.16 7.83
N ARG A 330 -25.29 -22.28 8.27
CA ARG A 330 -25.96 -23.26 9.14
C ARG A 330 -26.28 -22.73 10.52
N ALA A 331 -25.40 -21.92 11.11
CA ALA A 331 -25.62 -21.31 12.43
C ALA A 331 -26.70 -20.21 12.45
N ARG A 332 -27.15 -19.74 11.28
CA ARG A 332 -28.22 -18.75 11.12
C ARG A 332 -29.60 -19.36 10.88
N VAL A 333 -29.69 -20.68 10.68
CA VAL A 333 -30.94 -21.44 10.52
C VAL A 333 -31.35 -21.99 11.88
#